data_AF-D9PJE2-F1
#
_entry.id   AF-D9PJE2-F1
#
_cell.length_a   1.000
_cell.length_b   1.000
_cell.length_c   1.000
_cell.angle_alpha   90.00
_cell.angle_beta   90.00
_cell.angle_gamma   90.00
#
_symmetry.space_group_name_H-M   'P 1'
#
loop_
_entity.id
_entity.type
_entity.pdbx_description
1 polymer ?
#
loop_
_entity_poly.entity_id
_entity_poly.type
_entity_poly.pdbx_seq_one_letter_code
_entity_poly.pdbx_strand_id
1 'polypeptide(L)'
;MAQYDPAFVKDFANTLYKQANTVVPTHFFIGMFTGMFLFGIISSALVNTIDILIVSLGVLIGGVLGLSSGRYRAYELKLQAQLALCQVKIEENLRNPS
;
A
#
# COMPACT_ATOMS: atom_id res chain seq x y z
N MET A 1 15.32 16.05 -26.78
CA MET A 1 15.30 15.89 -25.32
C MET A 1 13.87 16.16 -24.86
N ALA A 2 13.31 15.37 -23.94
CA ALA A 2 11.97 15.65 -23.44
C ALA A 2 11.96 16.99 -22.70
N GLN A 3 10.96 17.83 -22.96
CA GLN A 3 10.85 19.13 -22.31
C GLN A 3 10.38 18.94 -20.86
N TYR A 4 11.08 19.57 -19.92
CA TYR A 4 10.73 19.51 -18.50
C TYR A 4 9.40 20.23 -18.26
N ASP A 5 8.43 19.51 -17.70
CA ASP A 5 7.13 20.04 -17.31
C ASP A 5 6.89 19.83 -15.80
N PRO A 6 6.93 20.89 -14.97
CA PRO A 6 6.70 20.78 -13.54
C PRO A 6 5.25 20.39 -13.18
N ALA A 7 4.27 20.65 -14.06
CA ALA A 7 2.88 20.26 -13.83
C ALA A 7 2.76 18.73 -13.87
N PHE A 8 3.40 18.09 -14.84
CA PHE A 8 3.45 16.63 -14.96
C PHE A 8 4.02 15.96 -13.70
N VAL A 9 5.12 16.48 -13.15
CA VAL A 9 5.74 15.91 -11.94
C VAL A 9 4.85 16.06 -10.71
N LYS A 10 4.14 17.20 -10.58
CA LYS A 10 3.16 17.43 -9.50
C LYS A 10 1.98 16.45 -9.62
N ASP A 11 1.48 16.21 -10.83
CA ASP A 11 0.40 15.24 -11.08
C ASP A 11 0.82 13.79 -10.80
N PHE A 12 2.06 13.43 -11.14
CA PHE A 12 2.62 12.14 -10.77
C PHE A 12 2.71 11.96 -9.24
N ALA A 13 3.20 12.97 -8.52
CA ALA A 13 3.23 12.95 -7.05
C ALA A 13 1.83 12.81 -6.43
N ASN A 14 0.83 13.51 -6.97
CA ASN A 14 -0.56 13.38 -6.54
C ASN A 14 -1.11 11.97 -6.78
N THR A 15 -0.75 11.35 -7.90
CA THR A 15 -1.14 9.97 -8.21
C THR A 15 -0.53 8.98 -7.22
N LEU A 16 0.75 9.14 -6.87
CA LEU A 16 1.41 8.33 -5.85
C LEU A 16 0.74 8.47 -4.47
N TYR A 17 0.34 9.68 -4.07
CA TYR A 17 -0.41 9.89 -2.83
C TYR A 17 -1.77 9.21 -2.84
N LYS A 18 -2.52 9.30 -3.95
CA LYS A 18 -3.80 8.59 -4.10
C LYS A 18 -3.60 7.08 -3.98
N GLN A 19 -2.59 6.53 -4.64
CA GLN A 19 -2.25 5.11 -4.56
C GLN A 19 -1.85 4.70 -3.13
N ALA A 20 -1.09 5.53 -2.42
CA ALA A 20 -0.69 5.24 -1.04
C ALA A 20 -1.89 5.09 -0.11
N ASN A 21 -2.97 5.85 -0.32
CA ASN A 21 -4.19 5.75 0.48
C ASN A 21 -5.03 4.52 0.11
N THR A 22 -5.01 4.07 -1.14
CA THR A 22 -5.76 2.89 -1.57
C THR A 22 -5.03 1.58 -1.28
N VAL A 23 -3.69 1.58 -1.21
CA VAL A 23 -2.89 0.37 -1.02
C VAL A 23 -3.14 -0.29 0.33
N VAL A 24 -3.30 0.50 1.40
CA VAL A 24 -3.51 -0.02 2.77
C VAL A 24 -4.80 -0.84 2.90
N PRO A 25 -6.00 -0.31 2.56
CA PRO A 25 -7.22 -1.10 2.65
C PRO A 25 -7.19 -2.31 1.71
N THR A 26 -6.62 -2.18 0.50
CA THR A 26 -6.52 -3.31 -0.44
C THR A 26 -5.68 -4.45 0.14
N HIS A 27 -4.51 -4.16 0.72
CA HIS A 27 -3.67 -5.20 1.33
C HIS A 27 -4.31 -5.79 2.59
N PHE A 28 -5.04 -4.99 3.37
CA PHE A 28 -5.82 -5.50 4.50
C PHE A 28 -6.87 -6.51 4.05
N PHE A 29 -7.69 -6.18 3.05
CA PHE A 29 -8.71 -7.09 2.54
C PHE A 29 -8.09 -8.35 1.93
N ILE A 30 -7.04 -8.21 1.13
CA ILE A 30 -6.32 -9.36 0.56
C ILE A 30 -5.82 -10.27 1.70
N GLY A 31 -5.12 -9.72 2.69
CA GLY A 31 -4.64 -10.50 3.83
C GLY A 31 -5.76 -11.19 4.61
N MET A 32 -6.89 -10.50 4.80
CA MET A 32 -8.07 -11.05 5.47
C MET A 32 -8.68 -12.23 4.71
N PHE A 33 -8.89 -12.11 3.40
CA PHE A 33 -9.45 -13.17 2.55
C PHE A 33 -8.47 -14.35 2.41
N THR A 34 -7.18 -14.07 2.24
CA THR A 34 -6.14 -15.12 2.20
C THR A 34 -6.06 -15.87 3.53
N GLY A 35 -6.13 -15.16 4.66
CA GLY A 35 -6.17 -15.76 6.00
C GLY A 35 -7.42 -16.61 6.23
N MET A 36 -8.60 -16.12 5.82
CA MET A 36 -9.85 -16.86 5.87
C MET A 36 -9.77 -18.17 5.07
N PHE A 37 -9.27 -18.11 3.84
CA PHE A 37 -9.20 -19.26 2.96
C PHE A 37 -8.20 -20.31 3.45
N LEU A 38 -6.99 -19.90 3.84
CA LEU A 38 -5.96 -20.79 4.36
C LEU A 38 -6.40 -21.47 5.66
N PHE A 39 -6.90 -20.71 6.62
CA PHE A 39 -7.34 -21.29 7.89
C PHE A 39 -8.64 -22.08 7.78
N GLY A 40 -9.49 -21.80 6.78
CA GLY A 40 -10.63 -22.65 6.44
C GLY A 40 -10.21 -24.04 5.99
N ILE A 41 -9.20 -24.12 5.11
CA ILE A 41 -8.63 -25.40 4.67
C ILE A 41 -7.99 -26.13 5.86
N ILE A 42 -7.17 -25.43 6.65
CA ILE A 42 -6.51 -26.01 7.84
C ILE A 42 -7.54 -26.53 8.85
N SER A 43 -8.58 -25.75 9.13
CA SER A 43 -9.66 -26.17 10.04
C SER A 43 -10.34 -27.46 9.56
N SER A 44 -10.69 -27.50 8.27
CA SER A 44 -11.34 -28.69 7.69
C SER A 44 -10.46 -29.94 7.78
N ALA A 45 -9.14 -29.78 7.63
CA ALA A 45 -8.19 -30.89 7.74
C ALA A 45 -7.93 -31.33 9.19
N LEU A 46 -7.99 -30.40 10.15
CA LEU A 46 -7.62 -30.67 11.54
C LEU A 46 -8.79 -31.19 12.38
N VAL A 47 -9.99 -30.62 12.20
CA VAL A 47 -11.18 -30.91 13.03
C VAL A 47 -12.28 -31.62 12.23
N ASN A 48 -12.03 -31.97 10.96
CA ASN A 48 -13.01 -32.54 10.01
C ASN A 48 -14.29 -31.69 9.84
N THR A 49 -14.27 -30.45 10.33
CA THR A 49 -15.37 -29.48 10.32
C THR A 49 -14.79 -28.08 10.23
N ILE A 50 -15.60 -27.12 9.78
CA ILE A 50 -15.20 -25.71 9.76
C ILE A 50 -15.45 -25.12 11.14
N ASP A 51 -14.39 -25.00 11.93
CA ASP A 51 -14.39 -24.34 13.23
C ASP A 51 -14.23 -22.83 13.03
N ILE A 52 -15.25 -22.10 13.48
CA ILE A 52 -15.32 -20.64 13.40
C ILE A 52 -14.14 -20.00 14.16
N LEU A 53 -13.68 -20.58 15.27
CA LEU A 53 -12.57 -20.04 16.05
C LEU A 53 -11.26 -20.07 15.24
N ILE A 54 -10.95 -21.19 14.60
CA ILE A 54 -9.74 -21.34 13.78
C ILE A 54 -9.77 -20.38 12.59
N VAL A 55 -10.91 -20.28 11.90
CA VAL A 55 -11.07 -19.35 10.76
C VAL A 55 -10.95 -17.89 11.22
N SER A 56 -11.56 -17.52 12.35
CA SER A 56 -11.49 -16.15 12.89
C SER A 56 -10.06 -15.74 13.27
N LEU A 57 -9.27 -16.67 13.80
CA LEU A 57 -7.84 -16.47 14.03
C LEU A 57 -7.09 -16.20 12.72
N GLY A 58 -7.39 -16.97 11.67
CA GLY A 58 -6.79 -16.75 10.34
C GLY A 58 -7.12 -15.39 9.74
N VAL A 59 -8.37 -14.94 9.86
CA VAL A 59 -8.82 -13.61 9.44
C VAL A 59 -8.08 -12.52 10.19
N LEU A 60 -7.93 -12.64 11.51
CA LEU A 60 -7.23 -11.67 12.35
C LEU A 60 -5.74 -11.59 12.00
N ILE A 61 -5.06 -12.74 11.93
CA ILE A 61 -3.63 -12.81 11.60
C ILE A 61 -3.39 -12.28 10.18
N GLY A 62 -4.17 -12.76 9.22
CA GLY A 62 -4.10 -12.32 7.82
C GLY A 62 -4.35 -10.82 7.67
N GLY A 63 -5.33 -10.27 8.38
CA GLY A 63 -5.62 -8.84 8.39
C GLY A 63 -4.47 -8.00 8.97
N VAL A 64 -3.88 -8.42 10.10
CA VAL A 64 -2.74 -7.70 10.72
C VAL A 64 -1.51 -7.72 9.80
N LEU A 65 -1.20 -8.86 9.20
CA LEU A 65 -0.09 -8.98 8.24
C LEU A 65 -0.36 -8.16 6.96
N GLY A 66 -1.60 -8.16 6.48
CA GLY A 66 -2.03 -7.32 5.35
C GLY A 66 -1.87 -5.82 5.64
N LEU A 67 -2.24 -5.37 6.85
CA LEU A 67 -2.07 -3.98 7.27
C LEU A 67 -0.61 -3.56 7.35
N SER A 68 0.26 -4.39 7.93
CA SER A 68 1.68 -4.04 8.05
C SER A 68 2.33 -3.93 6.67
N SER A 69 2.11 -4.92 5.79
CA SER A 69 2.59 -4.90 4.41
C SER A 69 2.07 -3.69 3.62
N GLY A 70 0.76 -3.40 3.73
CA GLY A 70 0.14 -2.25 3.08
C GLY A 70 0.72 -0.90 3.55
N ARG A 71 1.04 -0.77 4.84
CA ARG A 71 1.69 0.43 5.38
C ARG A 71 3.06 0.64 4.78
N TYR A 72 3.92 -0.39 4.71
CA TYR A 72 5.24 -0.28 4.11
C TYR A 72 5.17 0.23 2.67
N ARG A 73 4.27 -0.34 1.87
CA ARG A 73 4.09 0.08 0.47
C ARG A 73 3.54 1.50 0.36
N ALA A 74 2.62 1.90 1.24
CA ALA A 74 2.12 3.26 1.30
C ALA A 74 3.22 4.29 1.68
N TYR A 75 4.13 3.92 2.58
CA TYR A 75 5.29 4.76 2.93
C TYR A 75 6.22 4.96 1.74
N GLU A 76 6.51 3.90 1.00
CA GLU A 76 7.37 3.95 -0.19
C GLU A 76 6.79 4.88 -1.28
N LEU A 77 5.48 4.76 -1.56
CA LEU A 77 4.79 5.62 -2.52
C LEU A 77 4.83 7.10 -2.10
N LYS A 78 4.62 7.38 -0.81
CA LYS A 78 4.71 8.74 -0.26
C LYS A 78 6.14 9.29 -0.37
N LEU A 79 7.14 8.46 -0.10
CA LEU A 79 8.55 8.85 -0.21
C LEU A 79 8.90 9.21 -1.65
N GLN A 80 8.49 8.38 -2.62
CA GLN A 80 8.69 8.66 -4.04
C GLN A 80 8.01 9.98 -4.47
N ALA A 81 6.79 10.25 -3.98
CA ALA A 81 6.10 11.50 -4.24
C ALA A 81 6.86 12.71 -3.70
N GLN A 82 7.42 12.61 -2.48
CA GLN A 82 8.20 13.69 -1.88
C GLN A 82 9.52 13.94 -2.60
N LEU A 83 10.20 12.88 -3.04
CA LEU A 83 11.42 13.00 -3.85
C LEU A 83 11.14 13.73 -5.17
N ALA A 84 10.06 13.39 -5.85
CA ALA A 84 9.64 14.08 -7.08
C ALA A 84 9.33 15.57 -6.83
N LEU A 85 8.59 15.89 -5.77
CA LEU A 85 8.30 17.29 -5.40
C LEU A 85 9.56 18.08 -4.98
N CYS A 86 10.53 17.41 -4.35
CA CYS A 86 11.80 18.02 -3.98
C CYS A 86 12.58 18.44 -5.23
N GLN A 87 12.64 17.56 -6.24
CA GLN A 87 13.29 17.88 -7.52
C GLN A 87 12.65 19.08 -8.20
N VAL A 88 11.32 19.19 -8.19
CA VAL A 88 10.63 20.36 -8.74
C VAL A 88 11.03 21.64 -8.02
N LYS A 89 11.12 21.63 -6.69
CA LYS A 89 11.56 22.80 -5.92
C LYS A 89 13.00 23.19 -6.18
N ILE A 90 13.89 22.21 -6.37
CA ILE A 90 15.30 22.46 -6.72
C ILE A 90 15.38 23.16 -8.09
N GLU A 91 14.65 22.66 -9.09
CA GLU A 91 14.59 23.27 -10.42
C GLU A 91 13.95 24.67 -10.40
N GLU A 92 12.86 24.86 -9.65
CA GLU A 92 12.23 26.17 -9.45
C GLU A 92 13.22 27.19 -8.84
N ASN A 93 13.98 26.78 -7.83
CA ASN A 93 15.03 27.62 -7.20
C ASN A 93 16.21 27.88 -8.14
N LEU A 94 16.64 26.89 -8.94
CA LEU A 94 17.72 27.07 -9.91
C LEU A 94 17.33 28.00 -11.05
N ARG A 95 16.06 28.01 -11.43
CA ARG A 95 15.53 28.88 -12.49
C ARG A 95 15.35 30.33 -12.04
N ASN A 96 15.03 30.54 -10.76
CA ASN A 96 14.85 31.85 -10.14
C ASN A 96 15.67 31.94 -8.83
N PRO A 97 17.00 32.14 -8.91
CA PRO A 97 17.82 32.31 -7.72
C PRO A 97 17.40 33.61 -7.00
N SER A 98 16.93 33.48 -5.76
CA SER A 98 16.61 34.59 -4.86
C SER A 98 17.86 35.37 -4.45
#